data_AF-A0A1H0WAA8-F1
#
_entry.id   AF-A0A1H0WAA8-F1
#
_cell.length_a   1.000
_cell.length_b   1.000
_cell.length_c   1.000
_cell.angle_alpha   90.00
_cell.angle_beta   90.00
_cell.angle_gamma   90.00
#
_symmetry.space_group_name_H-M   'P 1'
#
loop_
_entity.id
_entity.type
_entity.pdbx_description
1 polymer ?
#
loop_
_entity_poly.entity_id
_entity_poly.type
_entity_poly.pdbx_seq_one_letter_code
_entity_poly.pdbx_strand_id
1 'polypeptide(L)'
;MVSKPQTTAQLQAALKAAQEALAVSRSQTAETEAMARKSLADAADALSRLKLAAAAASDREIKASREADALRQQNLALQAQLRAPEPETEDFPAQIKQLKSQIDGLLAENQRLAQQRDTAQTDNSTLFQRLDQSAAREKEAVTAAVQATTAAQESKLKAVEEKLRLGTARIAALSAQLGGSGKLEVLAPDQVGHLMGGFLQQLETGMPTLRLAEGELKLKLGLARSEQQEGFVILPPNASAELRSTLHEVSLRFDRAGATVLKTDAG
;
A
#
# COMPACT_ATOMS: atom_id res chain seq x y z
N MET A 1 10.26 -159.81 46.10
CA MET A 1 11.34 -159.16 46.88
C MET A 1 10.70 -158.23 47.89
N VAL A 2 10.83 -158.56 49.17
CA VAL A 2 10.31 -157.79 50.30
C VAL A 2 11.16 -156.52 50.44
N SER A 3 10.56 -155.35 50.22
CA SER A 3 11.17 -154.06 50.55
C SER A 3 11.36 -153.96 52.06
N LYS A 4 12.62 -153.93 52.50
CA LYS A 4 13.01 -153.76 53.92
C LYS A 4 12.31 -152.53 54.52
N PRO A 5 11.85 -152.59 55.78
CA PRO A 5 11.23 -151.44 56.43
C PRO A 5 12.25 -150.30 56.54
N GLN A 6 11.86 -149.13 56.02
CA GLN A 6 12.62 -147.90 56.15
C GLN A 6 12.79 -147.59 57.64
N THR A 7 14.02 -147.40 58.09
CA THR A 7 14.31 -147.04 59.48
C THR A 7 13.67 -145.68 59.80
N THR A 8 13.22 -145.47 61.03
CA THR A 8 12.57 -144.22 61.50
C THR A 8 13.35 -142.94 61.11
N ALA A 9 14.68 -143.00 61.07
CA ALA A 9 15.54 -141.90 60.60
C ALA A 9 15.32 -141.53 59.11
N GLN A 10 15.04 -142.50 58.23
CA GLN A 10 14.77 -142.26 56.80
C GLN A 10 13.40 -141.61 56.58
N LEU A 11 12.37 -142.01 57.35
CA LEU A 11 11.05 -141.39 57.30
C LEU A 11 11.07 -139.94 57.80
N GLN A 12 11.85 -139.66 58.85
CA GLN A 12 12.00 -138.30 59.38
C GLN A 12 12.79 -137.38 58.43
N ALA A 13 13.82 -137.92 57.75
CA ALA A 13 14.53 -137.20 56.69
C ALA A 13 13.62 -136.93 55.47
N ALA A 14 12.79 -137.90 55.07
CA ALA A 14 11.83 -137.73 53.97
C ALA A 14 10.74 -136.71 54.30
N LEU A 15 10.22 -136.68 55.53
CA LEU A 15 9.26 -135.67 55.98
C LEU A 15 9.88 -134.27 55.97
N LYS A 16 11.12 -134.12 56.44
CA LYS A 16 11.85 -132.85 56.42
C LYS A 16 12.10 -132.37 54.99
N ALA A 17 12.52 -133.26 54.10
CA ALA A 17 12.69 -132.96 52.68
C ALA A 17 11.36 -132.57 51.99
N ALA A 18 10.25 -133.23 52.34
CA ALA A 18 8.92 -132.87 51.82
C ALA A 18 8.42 -131.52 52.36
N GLN A 19 8.71 -131.19 53.62
CA GLN A 19 8.41 -129.88 54.21
C GLN A 19 9.24 -128.76 53.56
N GLU A 20 10.52 -129.00 53.31
CA GLU A 20 11.42 -128.09 52.60
C GLU A 20 10.96 -127.88 51.14
N ALA A 21 10.61 -128.96 50.43
CA ALA A 21 10.06 -128.87 49.06
C ALA A 21 8.74 -128.11 49.00
N LEU A 22 7.85 -128.30 49.98
CA LEU A 22 6.59 -127.56 50.07
C LEU A 22 6.83 -126.08 50.40
N ALA A 23 7.80 -125.76 51.24
CA ALA A 23 8.19 -124.38 51.54
C ALA A 23 8.77 -123.68 50.31
N VAL A 24 9.64 -124.36 49.54
CA VAL A 24 10.19 -123.85 48.28
C VAL A 24 9.08 -123.64 47.26
N SER A 25 8.17 -124.60 47.09
CA SER A 25 7.03 -124.47 46.17
C SER A 25 6.12 -123.31 46.56
N ARG A 26 5.83 -123.12 47.86
CA ARG A 26 5.05 -121.96 48.35
C ARG A 26 5.74 -120.63 48.11
N SER A 27 7.06 -120.57 48.27
CA SER A 27 7.86 -119.39 47.96
C SER A 27 7.79 -119.05 46.46
N GLN A 28 7.98 -120.05 45.60
CA GLN A 28 7.89 -119.87 44.14
C GLN A 28 6.48 -119.43 43.72
N THR A 29 5.42 -120.03 44.27
CA THR A 29 4.05 -119.59 43.96
C THR A 29 3.82 -118.14 44.41
N ALA A 30 4.27 -117.77 45.62
CA ALA A 30 4.15 -116.40 46.12
C ALA A 30 4.92 -115.39 45.26
N GLU A 31 6.12 -115.75 44.79
CA GLU A 31 6.90 -114.94 43.86
C GLU A 31 6.20 -114.80 42.50
N THR A 32 5.66 -115.88 41.95
CA THR A 32 4.91 -115.83 40.67
C THR A 32 3.62 -115.01 40.78
N GLU A 33 2.88 -115.11 41.89
CA GLU A 33 1.70 -114.30 42.15
C GLU A 33 2.06 -112.82 42.32
N ALA A 34 3.16 -112.52 43.00
CA ALA A 34 3.66 -111.16 43.15
C ALA A 34 4.07 -110.55 41.79
N MET A 35 4.74 -111.32 40.93
CA MET A 35 5.09 -110.89 39.58
C MET A 35 3.84 -110.69 38.69
N ALA A 36 2.86 -111.60 38.77
CA ALA A 36 1.61 -111.47 38.03
C ALA A 36 0.83 -110.22 38.45
N ARG A 37 0.71 -109.97 39.76
CA ARG A 37 0.08 -108.75 40.31
C ARG A 37 0.78 -107.48 39.86
N LYS A 38 2.13 -107.49 39.86
CA LYS A 38 2.92 -106.37 39.36
C LYS A 38 2.68 -106.13 37.87
N SER A 39 2.71 -107.18 37.05
CA SER A 39 2.45 -107.05 35.60
C SER A 39 1.04 -106.53 35.29
N LEU A 40 0.04 -106.93 36.09
CA LEU A 40 -1.33 -106.48 35.94
C LEU A 40 -1.48 -105.01 36.34
N ALA A 41 -0.79 -104.58 37.40
CA ALA A 41 -0.71 -103.17 37.78
C ALA A 41 -0.04 -102.33 36.68
N ASP A 42 1.11 -102.78 36.16
CA ASP A 42 1.82 -102.09 35.07
C ASP A 42 0.96 -102.01 33.79
N ALA A 43 0.21 -103.06 33.46
CA ALA A 43 -0.71 -103.08 32.33
C ALA A 43 -1.93 -102.15 32.54
N ALA A 44 -2.47 -102.08 33.75
CA ALA A 44 -3.55 -101.14 34.09
C ALA A 44 -3.09 -99.68 34.00
N ASP A 45 -1.86 -99.39 34.43
CA ASP A 45 -1.23 -98.07 34.29
C ASP A 45 -1.00 -97.71 32.82
N ALA A 46 -0.49 -98.65 32.01
CA ALA A 46 -0.30 -98.44 30.58
C ALA A 46 -1.63 -98.16 29.86
N LEU A 47 -2.69 -98.88 30.20
CA LEU A 47 -4.02 -98.68 29.63
C LEU A 47 -4.61 -97.31 30.05
N SER A 48 -4.38 -96.89 31.29
CA SER A 48 -4.78 -95.58 31.78
C SER A 48 -4.06 -94.44 31.03
N ARG A 49 -2.75 -94.58 30.79
CA ARG A 49 -1.97 -93.64 29.98
C ARG A 49 -2.44 -93.60 28.53
N LEU A 50 -2.78 -94.74 27.95
CA LEU A 50 -3.26 -94.82 26.57
C LEU A 50 -4.64 -94.16 26.43
N LYS A 51 -5.56 -94.37 27.38
CA LYS A 51 -6.85 -93.67 27.43
C LYS A 51 -6.69 -92.16 27.52
N LEU A 52 -5.79 -91.69 28.38
CA LEU A 52 -5.51 -90.26 28.53
C LEU A 52 -4.91 -89.66 27.24
N ALA A 53 -3.98 -90.38 26.60
CA ALA A 53 -3.39 -89.98 25.34
C ALA A 53 -4.44 -89.94 24.20
N ALA A 54 -5.36 -90.90 24.16
CA ALA A 54 -6.45 -90.94 23.19
C ALA A 54 -7.43 -89.78 23.38
N ALA A 55 -7.79 -89.45 24.62
CA ALA A 55 -8.62 -88.29 24.93
C ALA A 55 -7.93 -86.97 24.50
N ALA A 56 -6.65 -86.83 24.83
CA ALA A 56 -5.87 -85.65 24.42
C ALA A 56 -5.71 -85.55 22.89
N ALA A 57 -5.62 -86.67 22.17
CA ALA A 57 -5.58 -86.69 20.72
C ALA A 57 -6.93 -86.25 20.12
N SER A 58 -8.05 -86.77 20.64
CA SER A 58 -9.40 -86.37 20.22
C SER A 58 -9.65 -84.88 20.44
N ASP A 59 -9.21 -84.32 21.57
CA ASP A 59 -9.36 -82.88 21.84
C ASP A 59 -8.54 -82.02 20.87
N ARG A 60 -7.35 -82.48 20.47
CA ARG A 60 -6.51 -81.79 19.48
C ARG A 60 -7.17 -81.81 18.10
N GLU A 61 -7.78 -82.93 17.71
CA GLU A 61 -8.49 -83.06 16.43
C GLU A 61 -9.69 -82.12 16.35
N ILE A 62 -10.47 -82.01 17.45
CA ILE A 62 -11.61 -81.07 17.52
C ILE A 62 -11.13 -79.61 17.38
N LYS A 63 -10.02 -79.24 18.03
CA LYS A 63 -9.46 -77.88 17.91
C LYS A 63 -8.99 -77.59 16.49
N ALA A 64 -8.23 -78.50 15.89
CA ALA A 64 -7.74 -78.35 14.51
C ALA A 64 -8.89 -78.21 13.50
N SER A 65 -9.98 -78.96 13.68
CA SER A 65 -11.18 -78.86 12.85
C SER A 65 -11.84 -77.47 12.94
N ARG A 66 -11.99 -76.94 14.16
CA ARG A 66 -12.54 -75.58 14.37
C ARG A 66 -11.67 -74.48 13.75
N GLU A 67 -10.35 -74.61 13.85
CA GLU A 67 -9.40 -73.68 13.23
C GLU A 67 -9.48 -73.72 11.69
N ALA A 68 -9.61 -74.92 11.11
CA ALA A 68 -9.77 -75.08 9.68
C ALA A 68 -11.08 -74.42 9.16
N ASP A 69 -12.18 -74.57 9.90
CA ASP A 69 -13.45 -73.93 9.54
C ASP A 69 -13.41 -72.41 9.68
N ALA A 70 -12.73 -71.88 10.71
CA ALA A 70 -12.52 -70.44 10.85
C ALA A 70 -11.71 -69.85 9.67
N LEU A 71 -10.64 -70.53 9.25
CA LEU A 71 -9.83 -70.12 8.10
C LEU A 71 -10.61 -70.21 6.78
N ARG A 72 -11.51 -71.19 6.62
CA ARG A 72 -12.41 -71.27 5.46
C ARG A 72 -13.37 -70.09 5.43
N GLN A 73 -13.99 -69.75 6.56
CA GLN A 73 -14.87 -68.59 6.65
C GLN A 73 -14.14 -67.28 6.34
N GLN A 74 -12.92 -67.11 6.85
CA GLN A 74 -12.09 -65.94 6.55
C GLN A 74 -11.73 -65.86 5.06
N ASN A 75 -11.37 -66.98 4.43
CA ASN A 75 -11.10 -67.00 2.99
C ASN A 75 -12.35 -66.67 2.16
N LEU A 76 -13.53 -67.18 2.54
CA LEU A 76 -14.78 -66.83 1.88
C LEU A 76 -15.10 -65.33 2.03
N ALA A 77 -14.88 -64.76 3.21
CA ALA A 77 -15.07 -63.34 3.46
C ALA A 77 -14.11 -62.47 2.63
N LEU A 78 -12.83 -62.86 2.55
CA LEU A 78 -11.83 -62.18 1.73
C LEU A 78 -12.14 -62.30 0.23
N GLN A 79 -12.57 -63.47 -0.24
CA GLN A 79 -13.03 -63.66 -1.61
C GLN A 79 -14.28 -62.81 -1.91
N ALA A 80 -15.21 -62.69 -0.97
CA ALA A 80 -16.37 -61.82 -1.13
C ALA A 80 -15.97 -60.33 -1.19
N GLN A 81 -14.97 -59.89 -0.41
CA GLN A 81 -14.43 -58.53 -0.47
C GLN A 81 -13.68 -58.25 -1.78
N LEU A 82 -12.89 -59.20 -2.28
CA LEU A 82 -12.19 -59.07 -3.56
C LEU A 82 -13.14 -59.12 -4.77
N ARG A 83 -14.29 -59.78 -4.63
CA ARG A 83 -15.32 -59.88 -5.67
C ARG A 83 -16.38 -58.79 -5.55
N ALA A 84 -16.40 -58.04 -4.46
CA ALA A 84 -17.17 -56.83 -4.39
C ALA A 84 -16.62 -55.87 -5.46
N PRO A 85 -17.46 -55.39 -6.40
CA PRO A 85 -17.01 -54.37 -7.34
C PRO A 85 -16.49 -53.18 -6.53
N GLU A 86 -15.31 -52.66 -6.88
CA GLU A 86 -14.86 -51.36 -6.36
C GLU A 86 -15.99 -50.34 -6.56
N PRO A 87 -16.27 -49.46 -5.58
CA PRO A 87 -17.28 -48.43 -5.77
C PRO A 87 -16.95 -47.64 -7.04
N GLU A 88 -17.92 -47.63 -7.95
CA GLU A 88 -17.86 -47.14 -9.32
C GLU A 88 -17.08 -45.82 -9.45
N THR A 89 -16.00 -45.88 -10.23
CA THR A 89 -15.15 -44.76 -10.65
C THR A 89 -15.82 -43.88 -11.72
N GLU A 90 -17.15 -43.86 -11.79
CA GLU A 90 -17.89 -43.30 -12.93
C GLU A 90 -17.95 -41.76 -12.96
N ASP A 91 -17.60 -41.07 -11.88
CA ASP A 91 -17.83 -39.61 -11.76
C ASP A 91 -16.56 -38.75 -11.95
N PHE A 92 -15.36 -39.35 -11.99
CA PHE A 92 -14.11 -38.62 -12.22
C PHE A 92 -14.05 -37.90 -13.57
N PRO A 93 -14.47 -38.49 -14.71
CA PRO A 93 -14.44 -37.79 -15.99
C PRO A 93 -15.35 -36.55 -16.01
N ALA A 94 -16.51 -36.62 -15.34
CA ALA A 94 -17.44 -35.51 -15.21
C ALA A 94 -16.84 -34.40 -14.32
N GLN A 95 -16.28 -34.76 -13.17
CA GLN A 95 -15.60 -33.83 -12.27
C GLN A 95 -14.38 -33.17 -12.93
N ILE A 96 -13.57 -33.92 -13.69
CA ILE A 96 -12.44 -33.38 -14.45
C ILE A 96 -12.92 -32.38 -15.51
N LYS A 97 -14.02 -32.66 -16.20
CA LYS A 97 -14.58 -31.76 -17.20
C LYS A 97 -15.10 -30.46 -16.56
N GLN A 98 -15.76 -30.56 -15.41
CA GLN A 98 -16.22 -29.41 -14.65
C GLN A 98 -15.05 -28.56 -14.13
N LEU A 99 -14.02 -29.18 -13.56
CA LEU A 99 -12.82 -28.49 -13.08
C LEU A 99 -12.08 -27.79 -14.23
N LYS A 100 -11.96 -28.43 -15.40
CA LYS A 100 -11.39 -27.78 -16.59
C LYS A 100 -12.18 -26.54 -17.00
N SER A 101 -13.51 -26.63 -17.06
CA SER A 101 -14.36 -25.48 -17.37
C SER A 101 -14.21 -24.35 -16.35
N GLN A 102 -14.04 -24.68 -15.06
CA GLN A 102 -13.79 -23.68 -14.02
C GLN A 102 -12.41 -23.05 -14.17
N ILE A 103 -11.36 -23.84 -14.46
CA ILE A 103 -10.01 -23.34 -14.70
C ILE A 103 -9.99 -22.40 -15.91
N ASP A 104 -10.64 -22.78 -17.01
CA ASP A 104 -10.71 -21.94 -18.21
C ASP A 104 -11.44 -20.61 -17.92
N GLY A 105 -12.53 -20.66 -17.16
CA GLY A 105 -13.25 -19.46 -16.71
C GLY A 105 -12.40 -18.56 -15.80
N LEU A 106 -11.66 -19.14 -14.86
CA LEU A 106 -10.76 -18.41 -13.97
C LEU A 106 -9.56 -17.81 -14.74
N LEU A 107 -9.03 -18.52 -15.75
CA LEU A 107 -7.96 -18.01 -16.60
C LEU A 107 -8.45 -16.81 -17.44
N ALA A 108 -9.64 -16.90 -18.02
CA ALA A 108 -10.24 -15.79 -18.77
C ALA A 108 -10.47 -14.56 -17.87
N GLU A 109 -10.96 -14.75 -16.65
CA GLU A 109 -11.15 -13.65 -15.71
C GLU A 109 -9.81 -13.06 -15.25
N ASN A 110 -8.80 -13.89 -15.01
CA ASN A 110 -7.46 -13.42 -14.65
C ASN A 110 -6.84 -12.56 -15.77
N GLN A 111 -7.00 -12.99 -17.02
CA GLN A 111 -6.57 -12.21 -18.18
C GLN A 111 -7.32 -10.87 -18.28
N ARG A 112 -8.63 -10.86 -18.04
CA ARG A 112 -9.44 -9.64 -18.03
C ARG A 112 -8.99 -8.67 -16.93
N LEU A 113 -8.74 -9.18 -15.72
CA LEU A 113 -8.24 -8.37 -14.60
C LEU A 113 -6.83 -7.85 -14.87
N ALA A 114 -5.95 -8.62 -15.50
CA ALA A 114 -4.63 -8.16 -15.91
C ALA A 114 -4.72 -7.00 -16.91
N GLN A 115 -5.59 -7.10 -17.92
CA GLN A 115 -5.84 -6.01 -18.88
C GLN A 115 -6.41 -4.76 -18.21
N GLN A 116 -7.34 -4.92 -17.26
CA GLN A 116 -7.90 -3.79 -16.50
C GLN A 116 -6.82 -3.10 -15.66
N ARG A 117 -5.96 -3.87 -15.00
CA ARG A 117 -4.83 -3.34 -14.23
C ARG A 117 -3.87 -2.56 -15.12
N ASP A 118 -3.50 -3.11 -16.28
CA ASP A 118 -2.55 -2.47 -17.19
C ASP A 118 -3.12 -1.18 -17.79
N THR A 119 -4.42 -1.16 -18.07
CA THR A 119 -5.15 0.05 -18.49
C THR A 119 -5.15 1.09 -17.36
N ALA A 120 -5.53 0.71 -16.14
CA ALA A 120 -5.54 1.61 -14.99
C ALA A 120 -4.14 2.17 -14.66
N GLN A 121 -3.09 1.36 -14.84
CA GLN A 121 -1.71 1.81 -14.67
C GLN A 121 -1.32 2.86 -15.73
N THR A 122 -1.74 2.65 -16.98
CA THR A 122 -1.52 3.60 -18.08
C THR A 122 -2.27 4.90 -17.83
N ASP A 123 -3.53 4.82 -17.42
CA ASP A 123 -4.37 5.98 -17.09
C ASP A 123 -3.77 6.78 -15.92
N ASN A 124 -3.34 6.10 -14.85
CA ASN A 124 -2.68 6.75 -13.72
C ASN A 124 -1.39 7.46 -14.15
N SER A 125 -0.54 6.83 -14.97
CA SER A 125 0.67 7.50 -15.45
C SER A 125 0.37 8.75 -16.27
N THR A 126 -0.69 8.70 -17.09
CA THR A 126 -1.17 9.86 -17.86
C THR A 126 -1.71 10.95 -16.94
N LEU A 127 -2.46 10.60 -15.90
CA LEU A 127 -2.99 11.55 -14.93
C LEU A 127 -1.88 12.23 -14.12
N PHE A 128 -0.86 11.48 -13.68
CA PHE A 128 0.30 12.06 -13.00
C PHE A 128 1.07 13.02 -13.91
N GLN A 129 1.31 12.65 -15.17
CA GLN A 129 1.94 13.57 -16.12
C GLN A 129 1.13 14.86 -16.32
N ARG A 130 -0.21 14.76 -16.41
CA ARG A 130 -1.08 15.94 -16.52
C ARG A 130 -1.05 16.79 -15.26
N LEU A 131 -1.02 16.17 -14.09
CA LEU A 131 -0.92 16.86 -12.81
C LEU A 131 0.39 17.63 -12.70
N ASP A 132 1.52 17.00 -13.02
CA ASP A 132 2.84 17.63 -13.00
C ASP A 132 2.91 18.82 -13.98
N GLN A 133 2.37 18.64 -15.20
CA GLN A 133 2.27 19.73 -16.18
C GLN A 133 1.36 20.86 -15.70
N SER A 134 0.24 20.54 -15.06
CA SER A 134 -0.67 21.55 -14.50
C SER A 134 -0.01 22.33 -13.36
N ALA A 135 0.67 21.63 -12.45
CA ALA A 135 1.39 22.26 -11.34
C ALA A 135 2.52 23.17 -11.84
N ALA A 136 3.25 22.75 -12.88
CA ALA A 136 4.26 23.59 -13.52
C ALA A 136 3.65 24.86 -14.13
N ARG A 137 2.56 24.72 -14.90
CA ARG A 137 1.85 25.86 -15.50
C ARG A 137 1.27 26.81 -14.45
N GLU A 138 0.71 26.28 -13.37
CA GLU A 138 0.18 27.09 -12.27
C GLU A 138 1.30 27.86 -11.58
N LYS A 139 2.43 27.21 -11.27
CA LYS A 139 3.59 27.87 -10.69
C LYS A 139 4.13 28.99 -11.58
N GLU A 140 4.24 28.75 -12.88
CA GLU A 140 4.67 29.77 -13.85
C GLU A 140 3.66 30.93 -13.92
N ALA A 141 2.36 30.64 -14.00
CA ALA A 141 1.31 31.64 -14.04
C ALA A 141 1.27 32.49 -12.77
N VAL A 142 1.39 31.88 -11.59
CA VAL A 142 1.47 32.58 -10.30
C VAL A 142 2.71 33.46 -10.25
N THR A 143 3.87 32.95 -10.66
CA THR A 143 5.12 33.74 -10.67
C THR A 143 4.99 34.95 -11.60
N ALA A 144 4.44 34.76 -12.80
CA ALA A 144 4.20 35.84 -13.75
C ALA A 144 3.19 36.87 -13.22
N ALA A 145 2.10 36.42 -12.58
CA ALA A 145 1.10 37.30 -11.98
C ALA A 145 1.69 38.11 -10.80
N VAL A 146 2.52 37.49 -9.96
CA VAL A 146 3.22 38.17 -8.87
C VAL A 146 4.16 39.23 -9.46
N GLN A 147 4.98 38.90 -10.46
CA GLN A 147 5.88 39.88 -11.09
C GLN A 147 5.14 41.05 -11.74
N ALA A 148 4.05 40.78 -12.44
CA ALA A 148 3.25 41.83 -13.06
C ALA A 148 2.58 42.75 -12.02
N THR A 149 2.07 42.18 -10.93
CA THR A 149 1.43 42.94 -9.86
C THR A 149 2.43 43.75 -9.05
N THR A 150 3.62 43.21 -8.74
CA THR A 150 4.69 43.96 -8.07
C THR A 150 5.17 45.13 -8.94
N ALA A 151 5.44 44.91 -10.23
CA ALA A 151 5.83 45.98 -11.14
C ALA A 151 4.77 47.09 -11.23
N ALA A 152 3.49 46.72 -11.30
CA ALA A 152 2.39 47.68 -11.31
C ALA A 152 2.27 48.46 -9.98
N GLN A 153 2.49 47.80 -8.84
CA GLN A 153 2.49 48.45 -7.53
C GLN A 153 3.69 49.40 -7.36
N GLU A 154 4.89 49.00 -7.79
CA GLU A 154 6.08 49.86 -7.78
C GLU A 154 5.90 51.12 -8.63
N SER A 155 5.30 50.98 -9.82
CA SER A 155 4.97 52.13 -10.66
C SER A 155 3.97 53.07 -9.98
N LYS A 156 2.95 52.53 -9.31
CA LYS A 156 1.98 53.34 -8.54
C LYS A 156 2.64 54.02 -7.36
N LEU A 157 3.54 53.34 -6.65
CA LEU A 157 4.27 53.89 -5.50
C LEU A 157 5.11 55.09 -5.94
N LYS A 158 5.92 54.94 -7.00
CA LYS A 158 6.71 56.03 -7.58
C LYS A 158 5.85 57.23 -7.99
N ALA A 159 4.69 56.98 -8.59
CA ALA A 159 3.77 58.04 -8.98
C ALA A 159 3.16 58.77 -7.76
N VAL A 160 2.88 58.05 -6.66
CA VAL A 160 2.39 58.65 -5.40
C VAL A 160 3.50 59.43 -4.70
N GLU A 161 4.71 58.89 -4.64
CA GLU A 161 5.89 59.56 -4.07
C GLU A 161 6.18 60.88 -4.79
N GLU A 162 6.12 60.90 -6.12
CA GLU A 162 6.33 62.13 -6.88
C GLU A 162 5.21 63.15 -6.63
N LYS A 163 3.95 62.72 -6.57
CA LYS A 163 2.83 63.61 -6.19
C LYS A 163 3.01 64.17 -4.79
N LEU A 164 3.49 63.36 -3.83
CA LEU A 164 3.77 63.80 -2.48
C LEU A 164 4.90 64.84 -2.47
N ARG A 165 6.01 64.58 -3.17
CA ARG A 165 7.14 65.50 -3.32
C ARG A 165 6.69 66.86 -3.86
N LEU A 166 5.91 66.86 -4.94
CA LEU A 166 5.36 68.08 -5.54
C LEU A 166 4.38 68.79 -4.61
N GLY A 167 3.52 68.03 -3.91
CA GLY A 167 2.59 68.57 -2.91
C GLY A 167 3.31 69.25 -1.76
N THR A 168 4.35 68.62 -1.20
CA THR A 168 5.19 69.19 -0.15
C THR A 168 5.89 70.47 -0.62
N ALA A 169 6.45 70.46 -1.83
CA ALA A 169 7.07 71.66 -2.41
C ALA A 169 6.07 72.81 -2.59
N ARG A 170 4.83 72.50 -3.00
CA ARG A 170 3.75 73.50 -3.13
C ARG A 170 3.33 74.07 -1.77
N ILE A 171 3.17 73.21 -0.76
CA ILE A 171 2.85 73.67 0.60
C ILE A 171 3.95 74.59 1.12
N ALA A 172 5.22 74.23 0.95
CA ALA A 172 6.34 75.07 1.37
C ALA A 172 6.32 76.45 0.69
N ALA A 173 6.08 76.49 -0.63
CA ALA A 173 5.96 77.74 -1.39
C ALA A 173 4.79 78.61 -0.90
N LEU A 174 3.61 78.01 -0.70
CA LEU A 174 2.42 78.72 -0.19
C LEU A 174 2.62 79.20 1.26
N SER A 175 3.28 78.42 2.11
CA SER A 175 3.61 78.82 3.49
C SER A 175 4.58 80.00 3.52
N ALA A 176 5.62 80.00 2.67
CA ALA A 176 6.53 81.15 2.54
C ALA A 176 5.79 82.41 2.06
N GLN A 177 4.79 82.25 1.20
CA GLN A 177 3.97 83.34 0.69
C GLN A 177 3.00 83.92 1.75
N LEU A 178 2.37 83.07 2.58
CA LEU A 178 1.53 83.54 3.69
C LEU A 178 2.34 84.31 4.75
N GLY A 179 3.64 84.00 4.90
CA GLY A 179 4.56 84.74 5.76
C GLY A 179 5.05 86.08 5.17
N GLY A 180 4.93 86.28 3.85
CA GLY A 180 5.36 87.50 3.16
C GLY A 180 4.16 88.35 2.74
N SER A 181 3.93 89.50 3.38
CA SER A 181 2.80 90.36 3.03
C SER A 181 2.82 90.77 1.55
N GLY A 182 1.80 90.32 0.79
CA GLY A 182 1.44 90.86 -0.52
C GLY A 182 2.34 90.51 -1.71
N LYS A 183 3.21 89.51 -1.63
CA LYS A 183 4.08 89.13 -2.77
C LYS A 183 3.42 88.06 -3.66
N LEU A 184 3.55 88.26 -4.99
CA LEU A 184 3.01 87.41 -6.05
C LEU A 184 3.58 85.99 -6.00
N GLU A 185 2.78 84.98 -6.36
CA GLU A 185 3.18 83.56 -6.36
C GLU A 185 4.27 83.32 -7.43
N VAL A 186 5.45 82.87 -7.01
CA VAL A 186 6.56 82.47 -7.90
C VAL A 186 6.56 80.94 -7.97
N LEU A 187 6.20 80.40 -9.13
CA LEU A 187 6.17 78.97 -9.43
C LEU A 187 7.51 78.51 -10.00
N ALA A 188 8.00 77.37 -9.50
CA ALA A 188 9.19 76.71 -10.03
C ALA A 188 8.95 76.20 -11.47
N PRO A 189 9.97 76.15 -12.34
CA PRO A 189 9.85 75.56 -13.68
C PRO A 189 9.25 74.16 -13.68
N ASP A 190 9.64 73.30 -12.73
CA ASP A 190 9.12 71.94 -12.60
C ASP A 190 7.61 71.91 -12.28
N GLN A 191 7.13 72.86 -11.47
CA GLN A 191 5.71 72.96 -11.10
C GLN A 191 4.87 73.41 -12.29
N VAL A 192 5.37 74.38 -13.07
CA VAL A 192 4.74 74.81 -14.31
C VAL A 192 4.70 73.66 -15.31
N GLY A 193 5.80 72.91 -15.47
CA GLY A 193 5.86 71.72 -16.32
C GLY A 193 4.81 70.67 -15.95
N HIS A 194 4.57 70.43 -14.65
CA HIS A 194 3.55 69.49 -14.19
C HIS A 194 2.12 70.01 -14.40
N LEU A 195 1.86 71.30 -14.18
CA LEU A 195 0.55 71.90 -14.47
C LEU A 195 0.23 71.82 -15.97
N MET A 196 1.22 72.10 -16.82
CA MET A 196 1.11 71.99 -18.27
C MET A 196 0.91 70.54 -18.73
N GLY A 197 1.69 69.59 -18.19
CA GLY A 197 1.54 68.17 -18.48
C GLY A 197 0.16 67.65 -18.08
N GLY A 198 -0.34 68.03 -16.90
CA GLY A 198 -1.69 67.69 -16.44
C GLY A 198 -2.80 68.30 -17.30
N PHE A 199 -2.64 69.56 -17.73
CA PHE A 199 -3.57 70.22 -18.64
C PHE A 199 -3.62 69.53 -20.01
N LEU A 200 -2.47 69.21 -20.61
CA LEU A 200 -2.40 68.48 -21.88
C LEU A 200 -3.05 67.09 -21.76
N GLN A 201 -2.77 66.36 -20.67
CA GLN A 201 -3.38 65.06 -20.43
C GLN A 201 -4.91 65.14 -20.25
N GLN A 202 -5.42 66.18 -19.58
CA GLN A 202 -6.86 66.42 -19.45
C GLN A 202 -7.52 66.76 -20.79
N LEU A 203 -6.86 67.56 -21.64
CA LEU A 203 -7.32 67.85 -23.00
C LEU A 203 -7.40 66.58 -23.85
N GLU A 204 -6.36 65.74 -23.83
CA GLU A 204 -6.32 64.47 -24.57
C GLU A 204 -7.42 63.51 -24.09
N THR A 205 -7.67 63.45 -22.78
CA THR A 205 -8.71 62.58 -22.19
C THR A 205 -10.12 63.10 -22.50
N GLY A 206 -10.33 64.42 -22.47
CA GLY A 206 -11.63 65.05 -22.70
C GLY A 206 -12.00 65.18 -24.18
N MET A 207 -11.02 65.17 -25.09
CA MET A 207 -11.23 65.31 -26.54
C MET A 207 -10.38 64.31 -27.35
N PRO A 208 -10.68 63.00 -27.28
CA PRO A 208 -9.86 61.94 -27.89
C PRO A 208 -9.81 61.98 -29.43
N THR A 209 -10.73 62.71 -30.08
CA THR A 209 -10.77 62.90 -31.55
C THR A 209 -10.02 64.15 -32.02
N LEU A 210 -9.60 65.03 -31.10
CA LEU A 210 -8.88 66.26 -31.43
C LEU A 210 -7.38 65.93 -31.54
N ARG A 211 -6.92 65.62 -32.75
CA ARG A 211 -5.49 65.50 -33.03
C ARG A 211 -4.87 66.89 -32.97
N LEU A 212 -4.16 67.21 -31.88
CA LEU A 212 -3.31 68.39 -31.78
C LEU A 212 -2.18 68.27 -32.83
N ALA A 213 -2.45 68.72 -34.05
CA ALA A 213 -1.45 68.94 -35.09
C ALA A 213 -1.24 70.45 -35.20
N GLU A 214 -0.01 70.90 -34.98
CA GLU A 214 0.41 72.31 -35.13
C GLU A 214 -0.33 73.31 -34.22
N GLY A 215 -0.32 73.06 -32.91
CA GLY A 215 -0.83 74.01 -31.92
C GLY A 215 0.24 74.99 -31.43
N GLU A 216 -0.09 76.28 -31.35
CA GLU A 216 0.69 77.30 -30.65
C GLU A 216 -0.08 77.77 -29.40
N LEU A 217 0.53 77.60 -28.23
CA LEU A 217 -0.01 78.10 -26.96
C LEU A 217 0.83 79.28 -26.49
N LYS A 218 0.23 80.46 -26.47
CA LYS A 218 0.85 81.71 -25.99
C LYS A 218 0.46 81.97 -24.55
N LEU A 219 1.42 81.89 -23.65
CA LEU A 219 1.24 82.16 -22.22
C LEU A 219 1.95 83.48 -21.87
N LYS A 220 1.21 84.42 -21.28
CA LYS A 220 1.80 85.63 -20.70
C LYS A 220 2.17 85.34 -19.24
N LEU A 221 3.46 85.19 -18.98
CA LEU A 221 4.01 84.85 -17.67
C LEU A 221 4.95 85.96 -17.20
N GLY A 222 4.81 86.39 -15.95
CA GLY A 222 5.81 87.27 -15.34
C GLY A 222 7.05 86.43 -14.99
N LEU A 223 8.24 86.99 -15.13
CA LEU A 223 9.44 86.41 -14.53
C LEU A 223 9.72 87.18 -13.25
N ALA A 224 9.88 86.48 -12.13
CA ALA A 224 10.28 87.11 -10.89
C ALA A 224 11.39 86.32 -10.20
N ARG A 225 12.28 87.09 -9.59
CA ARG A 225 13.33 86.60 -8.71
C ARG A 225 12.99 86.99 -7.29
N SER A 226 12.73 85.99 -6.46
CA SER A 226 12.72 86.14 -5.00
C SER A 226 14.11 85.86 -4.45
N GLU A 227 14.40 86.24 -3.19
CA GLU A 227 15.70 85.96 -2.56
C GLU A 227 16.01 84.46 -2.46
N GLN A 228 15.00 83.60 -2.54
CA GLN A 228 15.14 82.14 -2.41
C GLN A 228 14.96 81.37 -3.71
N GLN A 229 14.35 81.96 -4.76
CA GLN A 229 14.05 81.24 -6.00
C GLN A 229 13.76 82.18 -7.18
N GLU A 230 14.28 81.82 -8.36
CA GLU A 230 13.88 82.39 -9.66
C GLU A 230 12.77 81.52 -10.28
N GLY A 231 11.70 82.14 -10.79
CA GLY A 231 10.58 81.39 -11.37
C GLY A 231 9.52 82.24 -12.07
N PHE A 232 8.42 81.59 -12.42
CA PHE A 232 7.32 82.18 -13.17
C PHE A 232 6.25 82.73 -12.23
N VAL A 233 5.66 83.87 -12.58
CA VAL A 233 4.58 84.51 -11.84
C VAL A 233 3.31 84.54 -12.67
N ILE A 234 2.21 84.08 -12.08
CA ILE A 234 0.87 84.23 -12.63
C ILE A 234 0.25 85.46 -11.97
N LEU A 235 -0.02 86.50 -12.77
CA LEU A 235 -0.63 87.72 -12.25
C LEU A 235 -2.14 87.51 -12.01
N PRO A 236 -2.68 88.00 -10.88
CA PRO A 236 -4.12 88.01 -10.66
C PRO A 236 -4.82 88.92 -11.68
N PRO A 237 -6.10 88.68 -12.01
CA PRO A 237 -6.85 89.47 -12.99
C PRO A 237 -6.90 90.97 -12.64
N ASN A 238 -6.73 91.31 -11.36
CA ASN A 238 -6.76 92.68 -10.85
C ASN A 238 -5.36 93.33 -10.75
N ALA A 239 -4.32 92.72 -11.35
CA ALA A 239 -2.96 93.26 -11.30
C ALA A 239 -2.84 94.64 -11.95
N SER A 240 -2.01 95.50 -11.36
CA SER A 240 -1.75 96.86 -11.84
C SER A 240 -1.17 96.87 -13.26
N ALA A 241 -1.37 97.96 -14.00
CA ALA A 241 -0.89 98.11 -15.38
C ALA A 241 0.64 97.96 -15.50
N GLU A 242 1.39 98.40 -14.47
CA GLU A 242 2.83 98.24 -14.35
C GLU A 242 3.25 96.76 -14.29
N LEU A 243 2.59 95.95 -13.45
CA LEU A 243 2.87 94.51 -13.35
C LEU A 243 2.50 93.77 -14.64
N ARG A 244 1.47 94.21 -15.37
CA ARG A 244 1.11 93.63 -16.66
C ARG A 244 2.15 93.91 -17.76
N SER A 245 2.93 94.98 -17.62
CA SER A 245 3.98 95.34 -18.58
C SER A 245 5.26 94.50 -18.44
N THR A 246 5.45 93.83 -17.29
CA THR A 246 6.60 92.94 -17.04
C THR A 246 6.29 91.47 -17.39
N LEU A 247 5.19 91.21 -18.08
CA LEU A 247 4.82 89.88 -18.57
C LEU A 247 5.60 89.56 -19.84
N HIS A 248 6.30 88.43 -19.82
CA HIS A 248 6.93 87.85 -21.00
C HIS A 248 5.95 86.90 -21.69
N GLU A 249 5.93 86.92 -23.02
CA GLU A 249 5.14 85.98 -23.82
C GLU A 249 5.97 84.74 -24.12
N VAL A 250 5.54 83.59 -23.59
CA VAL A 250 6.12 82.28 -23.90
C VAL A 250 5.21 81.59 -24.90
N SER A 251 5.73 81.34 -26.10
CA SER A 251 5.02 80.63 -27.16
C SER A 251 5.49 79.18 -27.22
N LEU A 252 4.61 78.25 -26.85
CA LEU A 252 4.86 76.81 -26.90
C LEU A 252 4.25 76.26 -28.18
N ARG A 253 5.10 75.76 -29.08
CA ARG A 253 4.69 75.10 -30.32
C ARG A 253 4.81 73.60 -30.15
N PHE A 254 3.71 72.88 -30.37
CA PHE A 254 3.67 71.43 -30.31
C PHE A 254 3.80 70.87 -31.73
N ASP A 255 5.03 70.46 -32.09
CA ASP A 255 5.37 69.71 -33.29
C ASP A 255 5.68 68.26 -32.85
N ARG A 256 5.05 67.26 -33.48
CA ARG A 256 5.28 65.84 -33.18
C ARG A 256 6.62 65.30 -33.75
N ALA A 257 7.54 66.17 -34.15
CA ALA A 257 8.92 65.89 -34.51
C ALA A 257 9.91 66.57 -33.52
N GLY A 258 9.79 66.23 -32.23
CA GLY A 258 10.96 66.04 -31.36
C GLY A 258 11.90 67.23 -31.11
N ALA A 259 11.48 68.49 -31.25
CA ALA A 259 12.31 69.62 -30.83
C ALA A 259 11.45 70.72 -30.19
N THR A 260 11.40 70.75 -28.85
CA THR A 260 10.90 71.90 -28.10
C THR A 260 11.90 73.05 -28.26
N VAL A 261 11.70 73.91 -29.25
CA VAL A 261 12.54 75.11 -29.43
C VAL A 261 11.94 76.24 -28.58
N LEU A 262 12.55 76.51 -27.42
CA LEU A 262 12.28 77.71 -26.63
C LEU A 262 12.85 78.92 -27.39
N LYS A 263 11.99 79.73 -27.99
CA LYS A 263 12.35 81.07 -28.47
C LYS A 263 11.86 82.09 -27.47
N THR A 264 12.80 82.81 -26.84
CA THR A 264 12.52 84.01 -26.05
C THR A 264 12.70 85.21 -26.95
N ASP A 265 11.61 85.82 -27.40
CA ASP A 265 11.66 87.15 -28.02
C ASP A 265 11.56 88.19 -26.89
N ALA A 266 12.61 89.00 -26.75
CA ALA A 266 12.59 90.17 -25.88
C ALA A 266 11.94 91.33 -26.65
N GLY A 267 10.75 91.74 -26.19
CA GLY A 267 10.14 93.02 -26.53
C GLY A 267 10.33 93.99 -25.38
#